data_AF-A0A8H6H9H6-F1
#
_entry.id   AF-A0A8H6H9H6-F1
#
_cell.length_a   1.000
_cell.length_b   1.000
_cell.length_c   1.000
_cell.angle_alpha   90.00
_cell.angle_beta   90.00
_cell.angle_gamma   90.00
#
_symmetry.space_group_name_H-M   'P 1'
#
loop_
_entity.id
_entity.type
_entity.pdbx_description
1 polymer ?
#
loop_
_entity_poly.entity_id
_entity_poly.type
_entity_poly.pdbx_seq_one_letter_code
_entity_poly.pdbx_strand_id
1 'polypeptide(L)'
;MRLSILMPVAAALIGFANANYEAELDARNVDFLATREFDAALERREILADLSTRALIVELSDRLSRRSGDYRCRYCDAKFTNYAMRQNHEYKAHEAPGKR
;
A
#
# COMPACT_ATOMS: atom_id res chain seq x y z
N MET A 1 -63.90 3.96 26.89
CA MET A 1 -62.74 4.83 27.21
C MET A 1 -61.46 4.00 27.36
N ARG A 2 -60.88 3.42 26.30
CA ARG A 2 -59.57 2.69 26.38
C ARG A 2 -58.71 2.77 25.11
N LEU A 3 -59.05 3.60 24.11
CA LEU A 3 -58.25 3.74 22.88
C LEU A 3 -57.24 4.92 22.92
N SER A 4 -57.46 5.93 23.76
CA SER A 4 -56.72 7.19 23.70
C SER A 4 -55.29 7.13 24.25
N ILE A 5 -54.94 6.08 25.01
CA ILE A 5 -53.62 5.90 25.63
C ILE A 5 -52.66 5.12 24.70
N LEU A 6 -53.20 4.39 23.72
CA LEU A 6 -52.40 3.56 22.81
C LEU A 6 -51.64 4.38 21.76
N MET A 7 -52.18 5.53 21.35
CA MET A 7 -51.56 6.41 20.34
C MET A 7 -50.18 6.98 20.75
N PRO A 8 -50.00 7.57 21.95
CA PRO A 8 -48.68 8.10 22.33
C PRO A 8 -47.64 6.98 22.52
N VAL A 9 -48.06 5.79 22.96
CA VAL A 9 -47.16 4.64 23.11
C VAL A 9 -46.71 4.13 21.75
N ALA A 10 -47.62 4.02 20.78
CA ALA A 10 -47.27 3.62 19.41
C ALA A 10 -46.32 4.64 18.75
N ALA A 11 -46.56 5.94 18.91
CA ALA A 11 -45.69 6.99 18.40
C ALA A 11 -44.29 6.95 19.01
N ALA A 12 -44.20 6.70 20.33
CA ALA A 12 -42.92 6.55 21.02
C ALA A 12 -42.14 5.31 20.55
N LEU A 13 -42.82 4.19 20.32
CA LEU A 13 -42.20 2.96 19.81
C LEU A 13 -41.70 3.11 18.37
N ILE A 14 -42.46 3.80 17.50
CA ILE A 14 -42.03 4.08 16.12
C ILE A 14 -40.85 5.05 16.11
N GLY A 15 -40.88 6.09 16.95
CA GLY A 15 -39.76 7.02 17.11
C GLY A 15 -38.49 6.33 17.61
N PHE A 16 -38.61 5.43 18.58
CA PHE A 16 -37.49 4.64 19.10
C PHE A 16 -36.95 3.65 18.04
N ALA A 17 -37.83 2.99 17.29
CA ALA A 17 -37.44 2.10 16.21
C ALA A 17 -36.72 2.84 15.08
N ASN A 18 -37.21 4.01 14.67
CA ASN A 18 -36.56 4.82 13.63
C ASN A 18 -35.22 5.39 14.10
N ALA A 19 -35.12 5.87 15.35
CA ALA A 19 -33.86 6.36 15.89
C ALA A 19 -32.80 5.25 15.98
N ASN A 20 -33.19 4.03 16.37
CA ASN A 20 -32.28 2.89 16.35
C ASN A 20 -31.92 2.45 14.93
N TYR A 21 -32.85 2.52 13.98
CA TYR A 21 -32.59 2.17 12.58
C TYR A 21 -31.60 3.16 11.92
N GLU A 22 -31.77 4.46 12.14
CA GLU A 22 -30.84 5.48 11.64
C GLU A 22 -29.46 5.36 12.29
N ALA A 23 -29.40 5.13 13.61
CA ALA A 23 -28.13 4.93 14.31
C ALA A 23 -27.38 3.66 13.84
N GLU A 24 -28.11 2.56 13.56
CA GLU A 24 -27.51 1.34 13.04
C GLU A 24 -27.05 1.49 11.58
N LEU A 25 -27.78 2.26 10.78
CA LEU A 25 -27.42 2.56 9.39
C LEU A 25 -26.16 3.44 9.32
N ASP A 26 -26.07 4.47 10.17
CA ASP A 26 -24.89 5.33 10.27
C ASP A 26 -23.67 4.54 10.78
N ALA A 27 -23.84 3.68 11.78
CA ALA A 27 -22.76 2.82 12.28
C ALA A 27 -22.20 1.90 11.20
N ARG A 28 -23.06 1.27 10.38
CA ARG A 28 -22.63 0.42 9.26
C ARG A 28 -21.94 1.21 8.15
N ASN A 29 -22.38 2.43 7.88
CA ASN A 29 -21.80 3.26 6.82
C ASN A 29 -20.41 3.78 7.22
N VAL A 30 -20.23 4.14 8.50
CA VAL A 30 -18.93 4.53 9.06
C VAL A 30 -17.95 3.36 9.06
N ASP A 31 -18.39 2.14 9.37
CA ASP A 31 -17.55 0.94 9.34
C ASP A 31 -17.10 0.56 7.91
N PHE A 32 -18.00 0.69 6.93
CA PHE A 32 -17.67 0.47 5.51
C PHE A 32 -16.70 1.55 4.95
N LEU A 33 -16.87 2.81 5.34
CA LEU A 33 -15.95 3.87 4.96
C LEU A 33 -14.58 3.71 5.63
N ALA A 34 -14.55 3.36 6.91
CA ALA A 34 -13.32 3.12 7.65
C ALA A 34 -12.53 1.95 7.05
N THR A 35 -13.17 0.80 6.81
CA THR A 35 -12.51 -0.39 6.23
C THR A 35 -11.90 -0.09 4.85
N ARG A 36 -12.63 0.62 3.99
CA ARG A 36 -12.11 1.00 2.65
C ARG A 36 -10.95 1.99 2.70
N GLU A 37 -10.97 2.95 3.62
CA GLU A 37 -9.85 3.89 3.81
C GLU A 37 -8.62 3.17 4.40
N PHE A 38 -8.84 2.25 5.33
CA PHE A 38 -7.79 1.41 5.89
C PHE A 38 -7.16 0.49 4.84
N ASP A 39 -7.97 -0.13 3.97
CA ASP A 39 -7.47 -0.98 2.88
C ASP A 39 -6.64 -0.18 1.87
N ALA A 40 -7.12 0.99 1.47
CA ALA A 40 -6.37 1.88 0.57
C ALA A 40 -5.06 2.40 1.22
N ALA A 41 -5.05 2.61 2.54
CA ALA A 41 -3.84 2.99 3.27
C ALA A 41 -2.86 1.82 3.42
N LEU A 42 -3.36 0.59 3.57
CA LEU A 42 -2.55 -0.62 3.65
C LEU A 42 -1.84 -0.90 2.31
N GLU A 43 -2.54 -0.82 1.19
CA GLU A 43 -1.96 -0.96 -0.15
C GLU A 43 -0.87 0.09 -0.40
N ARG A 44 -1.12 1.36 -0.02
CA ARG A 44 -0.10 2.42 -0.12
C ARG A 44 1.14 2.12 0.73
N ARG A 45 0.97 1.55 1.93
CA ARG A 45 2.11 1.14 2.78
C ARG A 45 2.90 -0.01 2.17
N GLU A 46 2.24 -0.99 1.58
CA GLU A 46 2.89 -2.13 0.93
C GLU A 46 3.77 -1.67 -0.24
N ILE A 47 3.24 -0.78 -1.10
CA ILE A 47 3.99 -0.20 -2.22
C ILE A 47 5.22 0.58 -1.71
N LEU A 48 5.06 1.39 -0.67
CA LEU A 48 6.18 2.14 -0.08
C LEU A 48 7.22 1.23 0.57
N ALA A 49 6.80 0.12 1.20
CA ALA A 49 7.70 -0.86 1.78
C ALA A 49 8.49 -1.62 0.70
N ASP A 50 7.86 -2.01 -0.41
CA ASP A 50 8.58 -2.68 -1.53
C ASP A 50 9.57 -1.70 -2.19
N LEU A 51 9.17 -0.45 -2.44
CA LEU A 51 10.09 0.57 -2.97
C LEU A 51 11.26 0.85 -2.01
N SER A 52 10.99 0.93 -0.71
CA SER A 52 11.99 1.13 0.32
C SER A 52 12.98 -0.03 0.40
N THR A 53 12.50 -1.27 0.41
CA THR A 53 13.36 -2.45 0.49
C THR A 53 14.22 -2.60 -0.76
N ARG A 54 13.68 -2.37 -1.97
CA ARG A 54 14.48 -2.38 -3.21
C ARG A 54 15.59 -1.34 -3.21
N ALA A 55 15.31 -0.12 -2.75
CA ALA A 55 16.34 0.93 -2.65
C ALA A 55 17.46 0.52 -1.68
N LEU A 56 17.10 -0.02 -0.52
CA LEU A 56 18.06 -0.53 0.48
C LEU A 56 18.89 -1.70 -0.05
N ILE A 57 18.28 -2.63 -0.80
CA ILE A 57 18.98 -3.76 -1.42
C ILE A 57 20.03 -3.27 -2.43
N VAL A 58 19.69 -2.27 -3.25
CA VAL A 58 20.62 -1.69 -4.24
C VAL A 58 21.80 -1.03 -3.53
N GLU A 59 21.54 -0.25 -2.48
CA GLU A 59 22.60 0.40 -1.70
C GLU A 59 23.50 -0.63 -1.00
N LEU A 60 22.91 -1.63 -0.34
CA LEU A 60 23.64 -2.67 0.35
C LEU A 60 24.49 -3.50 -0.62
N SER A 61 23.96 -3.82 -1.80
CA SER A 61 24.67 -4.51 -2.87
C SER A 61 25.87 -3.70 -3.36
N ASP A 62 25.73 -2.38 -3.52
CA ASP A 62 26.85 -1.51 -3.91
C ASP A 62 27.92 -1.45 -2.81
N ARG A 63 27.52 -1.33 -1.54
CA ARG A 63 28.43 -1.35 -0.38
C ARG A 63 29.18 -2.68 -0.27
N LEU A 64 28.49 -3.81 -0.46
CA LEU A 64 29.10 -5.14 -0.45
C LEU A 64 30.05 -5.33 -1.63
N SER A 65 29.69 -4.83 -2.81
CA SER A 65 30.57 -4.86 -3.99
C SER A 65 31.87 -4.09 -3.74
N ARG A 66 31.78 -2.90 -3.14
CA ARG A 66 32.97 -2.12 -2.75
C ARG A 66 33.83 -2.82 -1.71
N ARG A 67 33.21 -3.52 -0.75
CA ARG A 67 33.92 -4.27 0.31
C ARG A 67 34.56 -5.56 -0.21
N SER A 68 33.95 -6.21 -1.18
CA SER A 68 34.43 -7.47 -1.77
C SER A 68 35.39 -7.26 -2.95
N GLY A 69 35.40 -6.07 -3.56
CA GLY A 69 36.13 -5.81 -4.81
C GLY A 69 35.42 -6.34 -6.06
N ASP A 70 34.28 -7.00 -5.90
CA ASP A 70 33.51 -7.62 -6.97
C ASP A 70 32.30 -6.74 -7.33
N TYR A 71 32.42 -5.95 -8.39
CA TYR A 71 31.34 -5.11 -8.90
C TYR A 71 30.43 -5.92 -9.83
N ARG A 72 29.26 -6.36 -9.35
CA ARG A 72 28.26 -7.08 -10.16
C ARG A 72 27.28 -6.15 -10.86
N CYS A 73 26.96 -6.45 -12.13
CA CYS A 73 25.90 -5.77 -12.88
C CYS A 73 24.54 -5.95 -12.20
N ARG A 74 23.67 -4.94 -12.27
CA ARG A 74 22.31 -4.99 -11.71
C ARG A 74 21.31 -5.77 -12.56
N TYR A 75 21.60 -5.95 -13.84
CA TYR A 75 20.67 -6.53 -14.82
C TYR A 75 21.09 -7.92 -15.32
N CYS A 76 22.31 -8.36 -15.02
CA CYS A 76 22.82 -9.67 -15.38
C CYS A 76 23.90 -10.14 -14.39
N ASP A 77 24.34 -11.40 -14.51
CA ASP A 77 25.31 -12.01 -13.58
C ASP A 77 26.79 -11.63 -13.86
N ALA A 78 27.04 -10.65 -14.74
CA ALA A 78 28.39 -10.21 -15.06
C ALA A 78 29.09 -9.56 -13.85
N LYS A 79 30.33 -9.97 -13.60
CA LYS A 79 31.20 -9.46 -12.53
C LYS A 79 32.34 -8.62 -13.12
N PHE A 80 32.69 -7.54 -12.45
CA PHE A 80 33.74 -6.61 -12.85
C PHE A 80 34.64 -6.30 -11.66
N THR A 81 35.91 -6.01 -11.95
CA THR A 81 36.91 -5.65 -10.94
C THR A 81 36.81 -4.19 -10.49
N ASN A 82 36.18 -3.33 -11.30
CA ASN A 82 36.10 -1.89 -11.08
C ASN A 82 34.68 -1.36 -11.34
N TYR A 83 34.27 -0.36 -10.55
CA TYR A 83 32.97 0.33 -10.69
C TYR A 83 32.74 0.87 -12.11
N ALA A 84 33.77 1.49 -12.72
CA ALA A 84 33.68 2.08 -14.05
C ALA A 84 33.41 1.03 -15.14
N MET A 85 33.96 -0.18 -15.00
CA MET A 85 33.70 -1.28 -15.93
C MET A 85 32.25 -1.76 -15.83
N ARG A 86 31.72 -1.91 -14.61
CA ARG A 86 30.31 -2.23 -14.40
C ARG A 86 29.39 -1.20 -15.04
N GLN A 87 29.61 0.09 -14.79
CA GLN A 87 28.76 1.14 -15.35
C GLN A 87 28.81 1.22 -16.87
N ASN A 88 29.99 1.04 -17.48
CA ASN A 88 30.11 1.01 -18.94
C ASN A 88 29.32 -0.15 -19.54
N HIS A 89 29.35 -1.32 -18.88
CA HIS A 89 28.56 -2.48 -19.28
C HIS A 89 27.05 -2.20 -19.13
N GLU A 90 26.60 -1.67 -17.99
CA GLU A 90 25.19 -1.32 -17.77
C GLU A 90 24.68 -0.35 -18.84
N TYR A 91 25.44 0.71 -19.13
CA TYR A 91 25.10 1.69 -20.17
C TYR A 91 25.02 1.06 -21.57
N LYS A 92 26.01 0.26 -21.96
CA LYS A 92 26.08 -0.31 -23.31
C LYS A 92 25.14 -1.48 -23.56
N ALA A 93 24.93 -2.33 -22.55
CA ALA A 93 24.21 -3.59 -22.70
C ALA A 93 22.74 -3.50 -22.27
N HIS A 94 22.41 -2.58 -21.35
CA HIS A 94 21.09 -2.52 -20.72
C HIS A 94 20.40 -1.16 -20.88
N GLU A 95 21.14 -0.05 -20.96
CA GLU A 95 20.55 1.30 -21.08
C GLU A 95 20.36 1.78 -22.52
N ALA A 96 21.02 1.17 -23.51
CA ALA A 96 20.93 1.61 -24.91
C ALA A 96 19.75 0.93 -25.66
N PRO A 97 18.59 1.58 -25.86
CA PRO A 97 17.63 1.15 -26.86
C PRO A 97 18.19 1.51 -28.24
N GLY A 98 18.83 0.56 -28.92
CA GLY A 98 19.11 0.73 -30.36
C GLY A 98 20.49 0.27 -30.85
N LYS A 99 20.83 -1.00 -30.64
CA LYS A 99 21.76 -1.70 -31.55
C LYS A 99 21.26 -3.10 -31.89
N ARG A 100 20.12 -3.18 -32.55
CA ARG A 100 19.84 -3.92 -33.80
C ARG A 100 18.34 -4.02 -34.03
#